data_AF-A0A5N9AGB4-F1
#
_entry.id   AF-A0A5N9AGB4-F1
#
_cell.length_a   1.000
_cell.length_b   1.000
_cell.length_c   1.000
_cell.angle_alpha   90.00
_cell.angle_beta   90.00
_cell.angle_gamma   90.00
#
_symmetry.space_group_name_H-M   'P 1'
#
loop_
_entity.id
_entity.type
_entity.pdbx_description
1 polymer ?
#
loop_
_entity_poly.entity_id
_entity_poly.type
_entity_poly.pdbx_seq_one_letter_code
_entity_poly.pdbx_strand_id
1 'polypeptide(L)'
;MQKDDILKSDLWQELVDINMPALFKPEGSELLLMRLTGQYLPVIIQAKNESSVEKARMALWHYLVSPINKNKPFTMEDFEADKFIQDTMVVLGKLGY
;
A
#
# COMPACT_ATOMS: atom_id res chain seq x y z
N MET A 1 -16.91 2.57 -9.87
CA MET A 1 -16.52 2.58 -8.45
C MET A 1 -15.90 3.94 -8.19
N GLN A 2 -16.56 4.81 -7.43
CA GLN A 2 -16.00 6.14 -7.12
C GLN A 2 -14.83 5.95 -6.13
N LYS A 3 -13.81 6.81 -6.24
CA LYS A 3 -12.64 6.82 -5.34
C LYS A 3 -13.04 6.85 -3.85
N ASP A 4 -14.21 7.43 -3.59
CA ASP A 4 -14.79 7.61 -2.26
C ASP A 4 -15.40 6.33 -1.65
N ASP A 5 -15.73 5.31 -2.45
CA ASP A 5 -16.28 4.04 -1.92
C ASP A 5 -15.17 3.14 -1.38
N ILE A 6 -14.00 3.17 -2.02
CA ILE A 6 -12.82 2.47 -1.52
C ILE A 6 -12.49 3.05 -0.14
N LEU A 7 -12.42 4.38 -0.01
CA LEU A 7 -12.14 5.17 1.21
C LEU A 7 -13.08 4.94 2.40
N LYS A 8 -14.28 4.38 2.18
CA LYS A 8 -15.34 4.24 3.19
C LYS A 8 -15.56 2.82 3.70
N SER A 9 -14.85 1.81 3.17
CA SER A 9 -15.14 0.40 3.45
C SER A 9 -14.21 -0.22 4.50
N ASP A 10 -14.64 -1.37 5.03
CA ASP A 10 -13.91 -2.26 5.95
C ASP A 10 -12.47 -2.56 5.50
N LEU A 11 -12.16 -2.43 4.20
CA LEU A 11 -10.83 -2.47 3.62
C LEU A 11 -9.85 -1.51 4.32
N TRP A 12 -10.31 -0.32 4.71
CA TRP A 12 -9.45 0.69 5.34
C TRP A 12 -9.05 0.31 6.73
N GLN A 13 -10.03 -0.13 7.52
CA GLN A 13 -9.79 -0.53 8.88
C GLN A 13 -8.87 -1.76 8.88
N GLU A 14 -9.11 -2.74 8.00
CA GLU A 14 -8.24 -3.91 7.86
C GLU A 14 -6.83 -3.55 7.41
N LEU A 15 -6.66 -2.67 6.41
CA LEU A 15 -5.33 -2.26 5.96
C LEU A 15 -4.57 -1.47 7.02
N VAL A 16 -5.25 -0.60 7.78
CA VAL A 16 -4.63 0.15 8.88
C VAL A 16 -4.26 -0.79 10.03
N ASP A 17 -5.15 -1.68 10.44
CA ASP A 17 -4.94 -2.61 11.56
C ASP A 17 -3.82 -3.62 11.26
N ILE A 18 -3.65 -4.02 10.01
CA ILE A 18 -2.60 -4.97 9.59
C ILE A 18 -1.25 -4.27 9.34
N ASN A 19 -1.26 -3.06 8.77
CA ASN A 19 -0.05 -2.43 8.26
C ASN A 19 0.51 -1.28 9.09
N MET A 20 -0.11 -0.93 10.22
CA MET A 20 0.44 0.04 11.18
C MET A 20 1.04 -0.67 12.39
N PRO A 21 2.25 -1.25 12.30
CA PRO A 21 3.03 -1.43 13.51
C PRO A 21 3.37 -0.04 14.08
N ALA A 22 3.66 0.01 15.37
CA ALA A 22 4.17 1.17 16.11
C ALA A 22 5.50 1.79 15.55
N LEU A 23 5.93 1.36 14.35
CA LEU A 23 7.14 1.74 13.63
C LEU A 23 6.99 3.04 12.82
N PHE A 24 5.77 3.49 12.50
CA PHE A 24 5.58 4.73 11.76
C PHE A 24 5.46 5.93 12.69
N LYS A 25 6.36 6.89 12.53
CA LYS A 25 6.07 8.27 12.97
C LYS A 25 4.77 8.73 12.28
N PRO A 26 3.89 9.48 12.97
CA PRO A 26 2.56 9.84 12.46
C PRO A 26 2.57 10.45 11.05
N GLU A 27 3.63 11.17 10.70
CA GLU A 27 3.75 11.87 9.41
C GLU A 27 4.14 10.92 8.26
N GLY A 28 4.83 9.82 8.55
CA GLY A 28 5.24 8.83 7.55
C GLY A 28 4.10 7.89 7.15
N SER A 29 3.24 7.53 8.11
CA SER A 29 2.10 6.65 7.89
C SER A 29 1.01 7.31 7.05
N GLU A 30 0.69 8.57 7.29
CA GLU A 30 -0.33 9.30 6.51
C GLU A 30 0.08 9.41 5.03
N LEU A 31 1.33 9.77 4.76
CA LEU A 31 1.82 9.86 3.40
C LEU A 31 1.85 8.50 2.69
N LEU A 32 2.31 7.44 3.39
CA LEU A 32 2.27 6.09 2.86
C LEU A 32 0.84 5.70 2.48
N LEU A 33 -0.12 5.95 3.37
CA LEU A 33 -1.52 5.64 3.17
C LEU A 33 -2.12 6.41 1.97
N MET A 34 -1.85 7.71 1.87
CA MET A 34 -2.27 8.54 0.73
C MET A 34 -1.71 8.02 -0.60
N ARG A 35 -0.44 7.61 -0.63
CA ARG A 35 0.20 7.07 -1.84
C ARG A 35 -0.34 5.69 -2.18
N LEU A 36 -0.43 4.81 -1.19
CA LEU A 36 -0.95 3.46 -1.35
C LEU A 36 -2.34 3.51 -1.98
N THR A 37 -3.23 4.31 -1.44
CA THR A 37 -4.65 4.32 -1.81
C THR A 37 -4.96 5.23 -3.00
N GLY A 38 -4.18 6.31 -3.16
CA GLY A 38 -4.34 7.25 -4.26
C GLY A 38 -3.65 6.84 -5.54
N GLN A 39 -2.61 6.00 -5.47
CA GLN A 39 -1.72 5.72 -6.60
C GLN A 39 -1.49 4.23 -6.85
N TYR A 40 -1.21 3.41 -5.83
CA TYR A 40 -0.79 2.02 -6.03
C TYR A 40 -1.96 1.03 -6.08
N LEU A 41 -2.83 1.04 -5.07
CA LEU A 41 -3.99 0.13 -4.98
C LEU A 41 -4.93 0.25 -6.18
N PRO A 42 -5.31 1.44 -6.68
CA PRO A 42 -6.18 1.53 -7.85
C PRO A 42 -5.57 0.86 -9.08
N VAL A 43 -4.24 0.94 -9.25
CA VAL A 43 -3.54 0.30 -10.36
C VAL A 43 -3.49 -1.22 -10.17
N ILE A 44 -3.23 -1.70 -8.95
CA ILE A 44 -3.24 -3.13 -8.62
C ILE A 44 -4.64 -3.73 -8.87
N ILE A 45 -5.69 -3.08 -8.37
CA ILE A 45 -7.08 -3.55 -8.48
C ILE A 45 -7.57 -3.53 -9.95
N GLN A 46 -7.14 -2.55 -10.75
CA GLN A 46 -7.56 -2.43 -12.15
C GLN A 46 -6.70 -3.24 -13.12
N ALA A 47 -5.63 -3.88 -12.63
CA ALA A 47 -4.72 -4.65 -13.47
C ALA A 47 -5.45 -5.88 -14.04
N LYS A 48 -5.42 -6.02 -15.37
CA LYS A 48 -6.13 -7.09 -16.09
C LYS A 48 -5.34 -8.40 -16.19
N ASN A 49 -4.07 -8.39 -15.78
CA ASN A 49 -3.19 -9.54 -15.86
C ASN A 49 -2.11 -9.47 -14.78
N GLU A 50 -1.55 -10.65 -14.48
CA GLU A 50 -0.51 -10.85 -13.48
C GLU A 50 0.73 -9.98 -13.73
N SER A 51 1.15 -9.80 -14.99
CA SER A 51 2.28 -8.94 -15.33
C SER A 51 2.06 -7.47 -14.93
N SER A 52 0.82 -6.98 -15.03
CA SER A 52 0.46 -5.61 -14.66
C SER A 52 0.37 -5.45 -13.13
N VAL A 53 -0.14 -6.47 -12.44
CA VAL A 53 -0.11 -6.54 -10.97
C VAL A 53 1.34 -6.50 -10.48
N GLU A 54 2.22 -7.31 -11.07
CA GLU A 54 3.61 -7.41 -10.66
C GLU A 54 4.37 -6.10 -10.85
N LYS A 55 4.16 -5.40 -11.97
CA LYS A 55 4.73 -4.06 -12.19
C LYS A 55 4.27 -3.06 -11.12
N ALA A 56 3.00 -3.11 -10.75
CA ALA A 56 2.46 -2.22 -9.71
C ALA A 56 3.03 -2.56 -8.33
N ARG A 57 3.21 -3.85 -8.01
CA ARG A 57 3.89 -4.32 -6.80
C ARG A 57 5.33 -3.85 -6.74
N MET A 58 6.10 -4.01 -7.83
CA MET A 58 7.48 -3.53 -7.91
C MET A 58 7.59 -2.02 -7.76
N ALA A 59 6.67 -1.26 -8.37
CA ALA A 59 6.63 0.19 -8.20
C ALA A 59 6.33 0.61 -6.75
N LEU A 60 5.45 -0.13 -6.06
CA LEU A 60 5.17 0.07 -4.64
C LEU A 60 6.40 -0.30 -3.80
N TRP A 61 7.02 -1.45 -4.05
CA TRP A 61 8.22 -1.91 -3.36
C TRP A 61 9.34 -0.87 -3.44
N HIS A 62 9.67 -0.40 -4.65
CA HIS A 62 10.68 0.65 -4.84
C HIS A 62 10.36 1.92 -4.07
N TYR A 63 9.08 2.29 -3.99
CA TYR A 63 8.66 3.42 -3.17
C TYR A 63 8.86 3.15 -1.69
N LEU A 64 8.58 1.96 -1.16
CA LEU A 64 8.74 1.64 0.26
C LEU A 64 10.20 1.66 0.71
N VAL A 65 11.10 1.07 -0.07
CA VAL A 65 12.53 0.97 0.25
C VAL A 65 13.35 2.21 -0.14
N SER A 66 12.75 3.17 -0.85
CA SER A 66 13.50 4.35 -1.29
C SER A 66 14.01 5.16 -0.09
N PRO A 67 15.24 5.72 -0.14
CA PRO A 67 15.79 6.52 0.94
C PRO A 67 14.89 7.69 1.37
N ILE A 68 14.96 8.02 2.66
CA ILE A 68 14.25 9.15 3.27
C ILE A 68 14.62 10.46 2.57
N ASN A 69 13.63 11.28 2.26
CA ASN A 69 13.82 12.63 1.76
C ASN A 69 12.68 13.56 2.18
N LYS A 70 12.77 14.85 1.83
CA LYS A 70 11.78 15.88 2.21
C LYS A 70 10.33 15.56 1.80
N ASN A 71 10.13 14.75 0.77
CA ASN A 71 8.82 14.38 0.23
C ASN A 71 8.40 12.96 0.63
N LYS A 72 9.26 12.21 1.34
CA LYS A 72 9.01 10.85 1.84
C LYS A 72 9.80 10.66 3.13
N PRO A 73 9.22 10.98 4.31
CA PRO A 73 9.93 10.98 5.58
C PRO A 73 10.06 9.58 6.21
N PHE A 74 10.04 8.52 5.40
CA PHE A 74 10.16 7.13 5.86
C PHE A 74 10.90 6.26 4.84
N THR A 75 11.40 5.14 5.32
CA THR A 75 11.92 4.02 4.51
C THR A 75 11.56 2.73 5.24
N MET A 76 11.44 1.63 4.49
CA MET A 76 11.32 0.27 5.01
C MET A 76 12.58 -0.50 4.64
N GLU A 77 12.93 -1.49 5.45
CA GLU A 77 13.87 -2.53 5.03
C GLU A 77 13.21 -3.42 3.96
N ASP A 78 14.02 -4.05 3.10
CA ASP A 78 13.52 -4.86 1.98
C ASP A 78 12.51 -5.93 2.44
N PHE A 79 12.80 -6.61 3.55
CA PHE A 79 11.91 -7.65 4.10
C PHE A 79 10.59 -7.09 4.66
N GLU A 80 10.61 -5.86 5.18
CA GLU A 80 9.40 -5.19 5.68
C GLU A 80 8.51 -4.75 4.52
N ALA A 81 9.11 -4.25 3.44
CA ALA A 81 8.40 -3.89 2.22
C ALA A 81 7.76 -5.12 1.56
N ASP A 82 8.48 -6.23 1.45
CA ASP A 82 7.95 -7.50 0.94
C ASP A 82 6.77 -7.98 1.77
N LYS A 83 6.92 -7.99 3.10
CA LYS A 83 5.86 -8.40 4.03
C LYS A 83 4.63 -7.49 3.91
N PHE A 84 4.83 -6.17 3.87
CA PHE A 84 3.75 -5.20 3.73
C PHE A 84 2.95 -5.42 2.44
N ILE A 85 3.64 -5.66 1.32
CA ILE A 85 2.99 -5.92 0.04
C ILE A 85 2.20 -7.23 0.13
N GLN A 86 2.81 -8.31 0.66
CA GLN A 86 2.15 -9.58 0.82
C GLN A 86 0.87 -9.46 1.66
N ASP A 87 0.95 -8.82 2.82
CA ASP A 87 -0.18 -8.62 3.72
C ASP A 87 -1.29 -7.80 3.04
N THR A 88 -0.92 -6.73 2.33
CA THR A 88 -1.85 -5.93 1.53
C THR A 88 -2.56 -6.77 0.46
N MET A 89 -1.84 -7.65 -0.24
CA MET A 89 -2.44 -8.51 -1.28
C MET A 89 -3.39 -9.56 -0.69
N VAL A 90 -3.07 -10.10 0.49
CA VAL A 90 -3.95 -11.03 1.21
C VAL A 90 -5.27 -10.33 1.56
N VAL A 91 -5.21 -9.08 2.05
CA VAL A 91 -6.40 -8.29 2.37
C VAL A 91 -7.26 -8.03 1.13
N LEU A 92 -6.65 -7.60 0.02
CA LEU A 92 -7.37 -7.41 -1.24
C LEU A 92 -8.09 -8.68 -1.69
N GLY A 93 -7.40 -9.83 -1.63
CA GLY A 93 -7.99 -11.11 -1.99
C GLY A 93 -9.16 -11.53 -1.10
N LYS A 94 -9.11 -11.25 0.22
CA LYS A 94 -10.24 -11.49 1.14
C LYS A 94 -11.47 -10.66 0.79
N LEU A 95 -11.26 -9.46 0.25
CA LEU A 95 -12.31 -8.51 -0.08
C LEU A 95 -12.81 -8.64 -1.51
N GLY A 96 -12.30 -9.62 -2.26
CA GLY A 96 -12.74 -9.94 -3.62
C GLY A 96 -12.16 -9.03 -4.71
N TYR A 97 -11.03 -8.38 -4.42
CA TYR A 97 -10.25 -7.61 -5.41
C TYR A 97 -9.14 -8.44 -6.05
#